data_AF-A0A1E3H312-F1
#
_entry.id   AF-A0A1E3H312-F1
#
_cell.length_a   1.000
_cell.length_b   1.000
_cell.length_c   1.000
_cell.angle_alpha   90.00
_cell.angle_beta   90.00
_cell.angle_gamma   90.00
#
_symmetry.space_group_name_H-M   'P 1'
#
loop_
_entity.id
_entity.type
_entity.pdbx_description
1 polymer ?
#
loop_
_entity_poly.entity_id
_entity_poly.type
_entity_poly.pdbx_seq_one_letter_code
_entity_poly.pdbx_strand_id
1 'polypeptide(L)'
;MIGPSLGLRHLVRRAGGTVIAMAAIAACLTPLLVLWGLKTGYVDSLLDVLRRDPTRLEIRLGGDRTLRDTDVAAIRAIAGIGYVEPTTRGLSVRAFVGTADGRGAEEVSLLPSTPGDPLLDTLPPPRDGEAALSAGAARAARVGAGDAMLLRSSRGAGETFAVTLRVIAVLPPERLTGRRLLVAPGLIRELESFVDGYALPGRGIAGRPPGDAVTAWSNARIYAARIEEVAAVTAALEALGHHPEADDADVGFALSLDRAARLLVAVAGAALGAGALMSLWSTLGLNLLPQRRHLALLRLMARRGATSAPMSPPMPSAPVSAGCCWRSPASSALPPASTRCCRARPRMAAPSAGSPSASSPPRRPPPCSRC
;
A
#
# COMPACT_ATOMS: atom_id res chain seq x y z
N MET A 1 9.41 -53.38 -1.18
CA MET A 1 8.54 -52.47 -1.96
C MET A 1 7.14 -53.05 -2.26
N ILE A 2 6.57 -53.92 -1.39
CA ILE A 2 5.32 -54.64 -1.71
C ILE A 2 4.05 -53.78 -1.44
N GLY A 3 4.14 -52.82 -0.51
CA GLY A 3 3.06 -51.90 -0.14
C GLY A 3 2.48 -51.07 -1.29
N PRO A 4 3.28 -50.30 -2.07
CA PRO A 4 2.75 -49.46 -3.14
C PRO A 4 2.12 -50.28 -4.28
N SER A 5 2.64 -51.47 -4.60
CA SER A 5 2.08 -52.34 -5.65
C SER A 5 0.71 -52.92 -5.29
N LEU A 6 0.47 -53.22 -4.00
CA LEU A 6 -0.84 -53.67 -3.52
C LEU A 6 -1.84 -52.50 -3.49
N GLY A 7 -1.38 -51.31 -3.09
CA GLY A 7 -2.17 -50.09 -3.15
C GLY A 7 -2.64 -49.75 -4.57
N LEU A 8 -1.73 -49.82 -5.56
CA LEU A 8 -2.06 -49.55 -6.96
C LEU A 8 -3.10 -50.55 -7.51
N ARG A 9 -2.92 -51.85 -7.23
CA ARG A 9 -3.86 -52.89 -7.68
C ARG A 9 -5.23 -52.75 -7.03
N HIS A 10 -5.30 -52.26 -5.79
CA HIS A 10 -6.56 -51.98 -5.11
C HIS A 10 -7.26 -50.75 -5.71
N LEU A 11 -6.51 -49.71 -6.08
CA LEU A 11 -7.01 -48.52 -6.76
C LEU A 11 -7.63 -48.87 -8.13
N VAL A 12 -6.94 -49.68 -8.94
CA VAL A 12 -7.40 -50.09 -10.28
C VAL A 12 -8.63 -51.00 -10.20
N ARG A 13 -8.72 -51.87 -9.18
CA ARG A 13 -9.83 -52.83 -9.06
C ARG A 13 -11.13 -52.21 -8.53
N ARG A 14 -11.06 -51.06 -7.85
CA ARG A 14 -12.20 -50.25 -7.36
C ARG A 14 -12.24 -48.85 -8.00
N ALA A 15 -11.97 -48.80 -9.32
CA ALA A 15 -11.81 -47.55 -10.07
C ALA A 15 -13.00 -46.57 -9.92
N GLY A 16 -14.24 -47.07 -9.84
CA GLY A 16 -15.42 -46.19 -9.75
C GLY A 16 -15.40 -45.24 -8.56
N GLY A 17 -15.11 -45.74 -7.35
CA GLY A 17 -15.09 -44.91 -6.14
C GLY A 17 -13.87 -43.97 -6.09
N THR A 18 -12.73 -44.41 -6.61
CA THR A 18 -11.50 -43.60 -6.60
C THR A 18 -11.50 -42.50 -7.65
N VAL A 19 -12.09 -42.76 -8.84
CA VAL A 19 -12.25 -41.74 -9.89
C VAL A 19 -13.18 -40.64 -9.43
N ILE A 20 -14.29 -40.96 -8.75
CA ILE A 20 -15.21 -39.96 -8.17
C ILE A 20 -14.48 -39.12 -7.12
N ALA A 21 -13.67 -39.74 -6.25
CA ALA A 21 -12.89 -39.01 -5.26
C ALA A 21 -11.85 -38.08 -5.90
N MET A 22 -11.11 -38.54 -6.92
CA MET A 22 -10.16 -37.71 -7.67
C MET A 22 -10.84 -36.57 -8.41
N ALA A 23 -11.99 -36.82 -9.06
CA ALA A 23 -12.77 -35.80 -9.74
C ALA A 23 -13.32 -34.75 -8.77
N ALA A 24 -13.78 -35.16 -7.59
CA ALA A 24 -14.23 -34.24 -6.55
C ALA A 24 -13.08 -33.35 -6.04
N ILE A 25 -11.90 -33.93 -5.79
CA ILE A 25 -10.71 -33.17 -5.39
C ILE A 25 -10.29 -32.20 -6.49
N ALA A 26 -10.24 -32.65 -7.75
CA ALA A 26 -9.89 -31.80 -8.88
C ALA A 26 -10.91 -30.65 -9.07
N ALA A 27 -12.20 -30.93 -8.95
CA ALA A 27 -13.27 -29.92 -9.03
C ALA A 27 -13.16 -28.86 -7.91
N CYS A 28 -12.68 -29.24 -6.72
CA CYS A 28 -12.41 -28.30 -5.64
C CYS A 28 -11.09 -27.54 -5.80
N LEU A 29 -10.02 -28.19 -6.28
CA LEU A 29 -8.70 -27.57 -6.44
C LEU A 29 -8.64 -26.58 -7.61
N THR A 30 -9.33 -26.89 -8.71
CA THR A 30 -9.30 -26.08 -9.94
C THR A 30 -9.69 -24.60 -9.70
N PRO A 31 -10.84 -24.27 -9.09
CA PRO A 31 -11.19 -22.88 -8.82
C PRO A 31 -10.23 -22.20 -7.83
N LEU A 32 -9.66 -22.94 -6.88
CA LEU A 32 -8.66 -22.42 -5.94
C LEU A 32 -7.37 -22.02 -6.65
N LEU A 33 -6.86 -22.88 -7.52
CA LEU A 33 -5.66 -22.63 -8.30
C LEU A 33 -5.85 -21.44 -9.26
N VAL A 34 -7.01 -21.34 -9.91
CA VAL A 34 -7.35 -20.22 -10.79
C VAL A 34 -7.41 -18.91 -10.00
N LEU A 35 -8.09 -18.89 -8.85
CA LEU A 35 -8.23 -17.69 -8.04
C LEU A 35 -6.89 -17.27 -7.40
N TRP A 36 -6.09 -18.23 -6.96
CA TRP A 36 -4.72 -17.98 -6.50
C TRP A 36 -3.90 -17.39 -7.64
N GLY A 37 -3.87 -18.02 -8.81
CA GLY A 37 -3.11 -17.56 -9.97
C GLY A 37 -3.48 -16.14 -10.39
N LEU A 38 -4.78 -15.81 -10.39
CA LEU A 38 -5.25 -14.45 -10.66
C LEU A 38 -4.81 -13.46 -9.60
N LYS A 39 -4.91 -13.82 -8.31
CA LYS A 39 -4.42 -12.97 -7.20
C LYS A 39 -2.93 -12.69 -7.34
N THR A 40 -2.11 -13.73 -7.46
CA THR A 40 -0.65 -13.56 -7.52
C THR A 40 -0.19 -12.95 -8.83
N GLY A 41 -0.91 -13.15 -9.92
CA GLY A 41 -0.57 -12.56 -11.22
C GLY A 41 -0.96 -11.09 -11.32
N TYR A 42 -2.18 -10.73 -10.92
CA TYR A 42 -2.73 -9.39 -11.14
C TYR A 42 -2.52 -8.46 -9.95
N VAL A 43 -2.87 -8.92 -8.74
CA VAL A 43 -2.86 -8.06 -7.55
C VAL A 43 -1.44 -7.79 -7.09
N ASP A 44 -0.57 -8.81 -7.05
CA ASP A 44 0.83 -8.61 -6.67
C ASP A 44 1.58 -7.78 -7.72
N SER A 45 1.25 -7.91 -9.02
CA SER A 45 1.83 -7.06 -10.06
C SER A 45 1.40 -5.60 -9.93
N LEU A 46 0.13 -5.32 -9.62
CA LEU A 46 -0.33 -3.95 -9.37
C LEU A 46 0.29 -3.36 -8.10
N LEU A 47 0.38 -4.17 -7.04
CA LEU A 47 1.05 -3.79 -5.79
C LEU A 47 2.53 -3.53 -5.99
N ASP A 48 3.22 -4.32 -6.80
CA ASP A 48 4.64 -4.12 -7.09
C ASP A 48 4.90 -2.83 -7.87
N VAL A 49 4.00 -2.45 -8.78
CA VAL A 49 4.05 -1.14 -9.45
C VAL A 49 3.85 -0.01 -8.42
N LEU A 50 2.85 -0.12 -7.55
CA LEU A 50 2.59 0.87 -6.50
C LEU A 50 3.72 0.97 -5.48
N ARG A 51 4.38 -0.15 -5.13
CA ARG A 51 5.52 -0.20 -4.21
C ARG A 51 6.77 0.44 -4.77
N ARG A 52 6.96 0.35 -6.09
CA ARG A 52 8.13 0.92 -6.79
C ARG A 52 7.97 2.39 -7.11
N ASP A 53 6.76 2.93 -7.01
CA ASP A 53 6.47 4.33 -7.25
C ASP A 53 6.80 5.16 -6.00
N PRO A 54 7.92 5.91 -5.99
CA PRO A 54 8.32 6.67 -4.81
C PRO A 54 7.36 7.82 -4.49
N THR A 55 6.52 8.25 -5.45
CA THR A 55 5.49 9.27 -5.18
C THR A 55 4.41 8.74 -4.23
N ARG A 56 4.19 7.43 -4.19
CA ARG A 56 3.23 6.78 -3.27
C ARG A 56 3.74 6.69 -1.84
N LEU A 57 5.04 6.84 -1.63
CA LEU A 57 5.66 6.85 -0.30
C LEU A 57 5.71 8.26 0.29
N GLU A 58 5.44 9.30 -0.51
CA GLU A 58 5.50 10.70 -0.08
C GLU A 58 4.31 11.04 0.83
N ILE A 59 4.63 11.60 2.00
CA ILE A 59 3.65 12.17 2.93
C ILE A 59 3.94 13.67 3.00
N ARG A 60 2.94 14.49 2.65
CA ARG A 60 3.08 15.94 2.64
C ARG A 60 2.44 16.48 3.92
N LEU A 61 3.08 17.42 4.60
CA LEU A 61 2.44 18.09 5.72
C LEU A 61 1.56 19.22 5.16
N GLY A 62 0.27 19.16 5.45
CA GLY A 62 -0.69 20.22 5.20
C GLY A 62 -0.66 21.27 6.32
N GLY A 63 -0.91 22.52 5.93
CA GLY A 63 -0.99 23.68 6.82
C GLY A 63 0.28 24.53 6.91
N ASP A 64 0.12 25.79 7.31
CA ASP A 64 1.19 26.81 7.35
C ASP A 64 2.00 26.80 8.66
N ARG A 65 2.14 25.64 9.31
CA ARG A 65 2.82 25.55 10.60
C ARG A 65 4.33 25.53 10.39
N THR A 66 5.03 26.40 11.11
CA THR A 66 6.50 26.38 11.13
C THR A 66 7.00 25.19 11.96
N LEU A 67 7.95 24.47 11.38
CA LEU A 67 8.65 23.33 11.94
C LEU A 67 9.99 23.81 12.49
N ARG A 68 10.31 23.48 13.74
CA ARG A 68 11.64 23.70 14.30
C ARG A 68 12.51 22.47 14.10
N ASP A 69 13.83 22.62 14.28
CA ASP A 69 14.76 21.48 14.24
C ASP A 69 14.37 20.35 15.20
N THR A 70 13.80 20.69 16.37
CA THR A 70 13.27 19.69 17.32
C THR A 70 12.10 18.90 16.76
N ASP A 71 11.24 19.54 15.98
CA ASP A 71 10.06 18.90 15.39
C ASP A 71 10.49 17.97 14.24
N VAL A 72 11.46 18.41 13.42
CA VAL A 72 12.06 17.58 12.37
C VAL A 72 12.77 16.35 12.97
N ALA A 73 13.47 16.52 14.10
CA ALA A 73 14.09 15.41 14.82
C ALA A 73 13.05 14.43 15.40
N ALA A 74 11.93 14.94 15.94
CA ALA A 74 10.83 14.12 16.43
C ALA A 74 10.16 13.33 15.29
N ILE A 75 9.95 13.97 14.14
CA ILE A 75 9.44 13.31 12.93
C ILE A 75 10.40 12.20 12.50
N ARG A 76 11.70 12.49 12.37
CA ARG A 76 12.72 11.48 12.00
C ARG A 76 12.78 10.28 12.95
N ALA A 77 12.33 10.41 14.19
CA ALA A 77 12.30 9.33 15.18
C ALA A 77 11.08 8.39 15.04
N ILE A 78 10.09 8.73 14.22
CA ILE A 78 8.90 7.89 14.01
C ILE A 78 9.30 6.59 13.30
N ALA A 79 8.89 5.45 13.87
CA ALA A 79 9.14 4.15 13.28
C ALA A 79 8.43 4.02 11.91
N GLY A 80 9.19 3.60 10.88
CA GLY A 80 8.69 3.43 9.52
C GLY A 80 8.90 4.62 8.58
N ILE A 81 9.54 5.69 9.06
CA ILE A 81 10.02 6.76 8.18
C ILE A 81 11.35 6.36 7.55
N GLY A 82 11.44 6.47 6.22
CA GLY A 82 12.64 6.15 5.45
C GLY A 82 13.51 7.37 5.16
N TYR A 83 12.89 8.53 4.93
CA TYR A 83 13.59 9.76 4.57
C TYR A 83 12.82 11.00 5.00
N VAL A 84 13.53 12.01 5.51
CA VAL A 84 12.96 13.32 5.89
C VAL A 84 13.95 14.41 5.53
N GLU A 85 13.53 15.30 4.63
CA GLU A 85 14.29 16.49 4.28
C GLU A 85 13.45 17.75 4.56
N PRO A 86 13.86 18.61 5.52
CA PRO A 86 13.12 19.82 5.82
C PRO A 86 13.21 20.83 4.66
N THR A 87 12.14 21.58 4.46
CA THR A 87 12.08 22.65 3.45
C THR A 87 11.78 23.98 4.11
N THR A 88 12.55 24.98 3.73
CA THR A 88 12.46 26.38 4.20
C THR A 88 11.21 27.08 3.69
N ARG A 89 10.59 26.59 2.60
CA ARG A 89 9.30 27.06 2.09
C ARG A 89 8.30 25.91 1.89
N GLY A 90 7.01 26.21 2.10
CA GLY A 90 5.90 25.27 1.86
C GLY A 90 5.63 25.04 0.36
N LEU A 91 6.15 25.92 -0.49
CA LEU A 91 6.16 25.79 -1.94
C LEU A 91 7.60 25.65 -2.44
N SER A 92 7.80 24.86 -3.49
CA SER A 92 9.11 24.68 -4.12
C SER A 92 9.69 26.01 -4.61
N VAL A 93 10.99 26.22 -4.42
CA VAL A 93 11.68 27.40 -4.94
C VAL A 93 11.69 27.33 -6.47
N ARG A 94 11.22 28.40 -7.11
CA ARG A 94 11.11 28.48 -8.57
C ARG A 94 12.34 29.19 -9.13
N ALA A 95 12.91 28.62 -10.17
CA ALA A 95 14.05 29.20 -10.89
C ALA A 95 13.87 28.96 -12.39
N PHE A 96 14.61 29.68 -13.21
CA PHE A 96 14.65 29.48 -14.65
C PHE A 96 15.88 28.67 -15.01
N VAL A 97 15.72 27.61 -15.77
CA VAL A 97 16.85 26.81 -16.27
C VAL A 97 16.85 26.88 -17.80
N GLY A 98 18.05 26.96 -18.36
CA GLY A 98 18.27 26.84 -19.79
C GLY A 98 19.60 26.17 -20.09
N THR A 99 19.93 26.10 -21.38
CA THR A 99 21.25 25.66 -21.85
C THR A 99 22.39 26.49 -21.23
N ALA A 100 23.62 25.98 -21.26
CA ALA A 100 24.79 26.70 -20.74
C ALA A 100 24.95 28.12 -21.34
N ASP A 101 24.55 28.31 -22.60
CA ASP A 101 24.51 29.61 -23.29
C ASP A 101 23.38 30.55 -22.81
N GLY A 102 22.57 30.12 -21.85
CA GLY A 102 21.43 30.87 -21.33
C GLY A 102 20.22 30.93 -22.26
N ARG A 103 20.20 30.15 -23.34
CA ARG A 103 19.04 30.04 -24.25
C ARG A 103 17.99 29.08 -23.69
N GLY A 104 16.72 29.43 -23.87
CA GLY A 104 15.58 28.59 -23.46
C GLY A 104 15.34 28.61 -21.95
N ALA A 105 15.26 29.81 -21.36
CA ALA A 105 14.99 29.98 -19.93
C ALA A 105 13.55 29.56 -19.60
N GLU A 106 13.44 28.46 -18.89
CA GLU A 106 12.19 27.75 -18.65
C GLU A 106 12.02 27.57 -17.13
N GLU A 107 10.84 27.91 -16.59
CA GLU A 107 10.58 27.83 -15.15
C GLU A 107 10.59 26.37 -14.66
N VAL A 108 11.35 26.10 -13.60
CA VAL A 108 11.46 24.79 -12.95
C VAL A 108 11.34 24.95 -11.44
N SER A 109 10.84 23.89 -10.80
CA SER A 109 10.72 23.80 -9.35
C SER A 109 11.92 23.05 -8.76
N LEU A 110 12.59 23.64 -7.78
CA LEU A 110 13.75 23.07 -7.10
C LEU A 110 13.32 22.30 -5.86
N LEU A 111 13.86 21.10 -5.71
CA LEU A 111 13.65 20.21 -4.57
C LEU A 111 15.01 19.88 -3.93
N PRO A 112 15.14 19.99 -2.61
CA PRO A 112 16.37 19.59 -1.92
C PRO A 112 16.49 18.08 -1.92
N SER A 113 17.70 17.58 -2.17
CA SER A 113 18.01 16.15 -2.15
C SER A 113 19.27 15.88 -1.33
N THR A 114 19.17 14.94 -0.38
CA THR A 114 20.25 14.51 0.51
C THR A 114 20.48 13.01 0.37
N PRO A 115 21.59 12.45 0.93
CA PRO A 115 21.83 11.01 0.87
C PRO A 115 20.65 10.20 1.42
N GLY A 116 20.19 9.22 0.64
CA GLY A 116 19.03 8.39 1.00
C GLY A 116 17.70 8.85 0.37
N ASP A 117 17.71 9.83 -0.53
CA ASP A 117 16.50 10.25 -1.24
C ASP A 117 15.92 9.08 -2.08
N PRO A 118 14.67 8.63 -1.80
CA PRO A 118 14.06 7.51 -2.51
C PRO A 118 13.83 7.77 -4.01
N LEU A 119 13.87 9.04 -4.44
CA LEU A 119 13.78 9.39 -5.85
C LEU A 119 15.03 8.98 -6.65
N LEU A 120 16.19 8.93 -6.00
CA LEU A 120 17.47 8.65 -6.64
C LEU A 120 17.82 7.16 -6.65
N ASP A 121 17.19 6.35 -5.80
CA ASP A 121 17.40 4.90 -5.71
C ASP A 121 18.90 4.58 -5.50
N THR A 122 19.61 4.09 -6.54
CA THR A 122 21.05 3.81 -6.49
C THR A 122 21.94 4.97 -6.93
N LEU A 123 21.38 6.09 -7.41
CA LEU A 123 22.15 7.24 -7.87
C LEU A 123 22.65 8.07 -6.66
N PRO A 124 23.88 8.62 -6.73
CA PRO A 124 24.36 9.52 -5.69
C PRO A 124 23.53 10.82 -5.68
N PRO A 125 23.31 11.42 -4.50
CA PRO A 125 22.66 12.72 -4.41
C PRO A 125 23.50 13.81 -5.11
N PRO A 126 22.84 14.79 -5.76
CA PRO A 126 23.52 15.90 -6.40
C PRO A 126 24.30 16.71 -5.37
N ARG A 127 25.59 16.92 -5.64
CA ARG A 127 26.46 17.79 -4.84
C ARG A 127 26.29 19.26 -5.25
N ASP A 128 27.03 20.14 -4.60
CA ASP A 128 27.09 21.55 -5.00
C ASP A 128 27.58 21.67 -6.45
N GLY A 129 26.82 22.38 -7.29
CA GLY A 129 27.10 22.48 -8.72
C GLY A 129 26.55 21.33 -9.57
N GLU A 130 25.84 20.37 -8.99
CA GLU A 130 25.22 19.25 -9.70
C GLU A 130 23.69 19.30 -9.57
N ALA A 131 22.99 18.72 -10.55
CA ALA A 131 21.54 18.60 -10.52
C ALA A 131 21.07 17.29 -11.17
N ALA A 132 20.02 16.70 -10.61
CA ALA A 132 19.28 15.63 -11.26
C ALA A 132 17.91 16.17 -11.71
N LEU A 133 17.47 15.79 -12.92
CA LEU A 133 16.34 16.44 -13.59
C LEU A 133 15.17 15.50 -13.79
N SER A 134 13.96 16.04 -13.77
CA SER A 134 12.82 15.34 -14.35
C SER A 134 12.93 15.29 -15.87
N ALA A 135 12.35 14.26 -16.50
CA ALA A 135 12.24 14.18 -17.95
C ALA A 135 11.53 15.39 -18.60
N GLY A 136 10.64 16.07 -17.85
CA GLY A 136 10.00 17.31 -18.29
C GLY A 136 10.96 18.51 -18.27
N ALA A 137 11.76 18.64 -17.21
CA ALA A 137 12.75 19.72 -17.09
C ALA A 137 13.89 19.56 -18.10
N ALA A 138 14.39 18.33 -18.29
CA ALA A 138 15.44 18.02 -19.27
C ALA A 138 15.02 18.39 -20.70
N ARG A 139 13.77 18.07 -21.09
CA ARG A 139 13.21 18.45 -22.39
C ARG A 139 13.03 19.96 -22.54
N ALA A 140 12.54 20.63 -21.50
CA ALA A 140 12.33 22.08 -21.53
C ALA A 140 13.68 22.84 -21.65
N ALA A 141 14.68 22.43 -20.87
CA ALA A 141 16.01 23.01 -20.90
C ALA A 141 16.88 22.54 -22.08
N ARG A 142 16.43 21.52 -22.84
CA ARG A 142 17.15 20.88 -23.96
C ARG A 142 18.53 20.35 -23.58
N VAL A 143 18.61 19.66 -22.46
CA VAL A 143 19.84 19.12 -21.87
C VAL A 143 19.65 17.66 -21.46
N GLY A 144 20.68 16.85 -21.62
CA GLY A 144 20.75 15.44 -21.22
C GLY A 144 21.63 15.21 -19.99
N ALA A 145 21.79 13.94 -19.62
CA ALA A 145 22.74 13.54 -18.58
C ALA A 145 24.18 13.80 -19.05
N GLY A 146 24.98 14.43 -18.18
CA GLY A 146 26.36 14.86 -18.47
C GLY A 146 26.49 16.32 -18.94
N ASP A 147 25.41 16.93 -19.41
CA ASP A 147 25.44 18.30 -19.94
C ASP A 147 25.54 19.36 -18.83
N ALA A 148 25.97 20.56 -19.21
CA ALA A 148 25.92 21.74 -18.36
C ALA A 148 24.66 22.57 -18.66
N MET A 149 24.05 23.11 -17.61
CA MET A 149 22.91 24.02 -17.69
C MET A 149 23.14 25.26 -16.85
N LEU A 150 22.44 26.33 -17.18
CA LEU A 150 22.47 27.57 -16.43
C LEU A 150 21.17 27.71 -15.65
N LEU A 151 21.25 27.69 -14.32
CA LEU A 151 20.17 28.06 -13.41
C LEU A 151 20.23 29.57 -13.17
N ARG A 152 19.11 30.26 -13.37
CA ARG A 152 18.97 31.69 -13.20
C ARG A 152 17.76 32.02 -12.34
N SER A 153 17.93 33.02 -11.48
CA SER A 153 16.84 33.69 -10.80
C SER A 153 17.12 35.18 -10.80
N SER A 154 16.09 36.00 -10.86
CA SER A 154 16.22 37.45 -10.88
C SER A 154 15.35 38.05 -9.79
N ARG A 155 15.87 39.07 -9.10
CA ARG A 155 15.10 39.86 -8.14
C ARG A 155 15.21 41.34 -8.51
N GLY A 156 14.09 42.05 -8.39
CA GLY A 156 14.04 43.50 -8.67
C GLY A 156 14.54 43.89 -10.07
N ALA A 157 15.05 45.13 -10.17
CA ALA A 157 15.40 45.76 -11.44
C ALA A 157 16.88 45.57 -11.85
N GLY A 158 17.41 44.33 -11.78
CA GLY A 158 18.69 44.00 -12.42
C GLY A 158 19.59 42.98 -11.72
N GLU A 159 19.28 42.58 -10.48
CA GLU A 159 20.09 41.58 -9.78
C GLU A 159 19.73 40.18 -10.27
N THR A 160 20.73 39.46 -10.79
CA THR A 160 20.57 38.10 -11.31
C THR A 160 21.47 37.14 -10.53
N PHE A 161 20.86 36.11 -9.97
CA PHE A 161 21.54 34.93 -9.47
C PHE A 161 21.71 33.93 -10.61
N ALA A 162 22.94 33.58 -10.95
CA ALA A 162 23.24 32.62 -12.02
C ALA A 162 24.24 31.57 -11.54
N VAL A 163 23.94 30.30 -11.79
CA VAL A 163 24.78 29.16 -11.39
C VAL A 163 24.79 28.14 -12.51
N THR A 164 25.98 27.74 -12.95
CA THR A 164 26.13 26.63 -13.87
C THR A 164 26.05 25.32 -13.09
N LEU A 165 25.14 24.44 -13.49
CA LEU A 165 24.96 23.11 -12.89
C LEU A 165 25.29 22.04 -13.91
N ARG A 166 25.88 20.94 -13.46
CA ARG A 166 26.11 19.73 -14.25
C ARG A 166 24.97 18.74 -14.03
N VAL A 167 24.39 18.24 -15.10
CA VAL A 167 23.35 17.21 -15.02
C VAL A 167 23.98 15.86 -14.72
N ILE A 168 23.70 15.31 -13.55
CA ILE A 168 24.19 13.97 -13.19
C ILE A 168 23.30 12.87 -13.75
N ALA A 169 21.98 13.11 -13.82
CA ALA A 169 21.01 12.15 -14.29
C ALA A 169 19.70 12.84 -14.69
N VAL A 170 18.97 12.20 -15.61
CA VAL A 170 17.58 12.54 -15.91
C VAL A 170 16.71 11.39 -15.39
N LEU A 171 15.89 11.68 -14.40
CA LEU A 171 14.98 10.73 -13.77
C LEU A 171 13.76 10.47 -14.67
N PRO A 172 13.27 9.23 -14.68
CA PRO A 172 12.09 8.86 -15.44
C PRO A 172 10.82 9.45 -14.77
N PRO A 173 9.73 9.68 -15.53
CA PRO A 173 8.57 10.41 -15.07
C PRO A 173 7.83 9.73 -13.89
N GLU A 174 8.00 8.42 -13.72
CA GLU A 174 7.44 7.64 -12.61
C GLU A 174 8.08 8.02 -11.27
N ARG A 175 9.35 8.49 -11.28
CA ARG A 175 10.04 8.90 -10.06
C ARG A 175 9.84 10.39 -9.79
N LEU A 176 10.00 11.22 -10.82
CA LEU A 176 9.94 12.67 -10.67
C LEU A 176 9.05 13.28 -11.76
N THR A 177 7.84 13.65 -11.36
CA THR A 177 6.84 14.24 -12.24
C THR A 177 7.03 15.76 -12.39
N GLY A 178 6.48 16.31 -13.48
CA GLY A 178 6.52 17.74 -13.77
C GLY A 178 7.88 18.26 -14.21
N ARG A 179 8.14 19.55 -13.96
CA ARG A 179 9.40 20.25 -14.30
C ARG A 179 10.16 20.56 -13.02
N ARG A 180 10.89 19.55 -12.53
CA ARG A 180 11.54 19.58 -11.22
C ARG A 180 13.04 19.29 -11.35
N LEU A 181 13.82 19.93 -10.50
CA LEU A 181 15.25 19.70 -10.32
C LEU A 181 15.52 19.25 -8.88
N LEU A 182 16.27 18.18 -8.72
CA LEU A 182 16.90 17.79 -7.46
C LEU A 182 18.27 18.46 -7.39
N VAL A 183 18.52 19.21 -6.33
CA VAL A 183 19.77 19.93 -6.09
C VAL A 183 20.21 19.80 -4.63
N ALA A 184 21.47 20.11 -4.36
CA ALA A 184 21.98 20.17 -3.00
C ALA A 184 21.21 21.21 -2.16
N PRO A 185 20.90 20.94 -0.88
CA PRO A 185 20.18 21.88 -0.01
C PRO A 185 20.90 23.23 0.15
N GLY A 186 22.23 23.24 0.07
CA GLY A 186 23.04 24.47 0.12
C GLY A 186 22.66 25.48 -0.98
N LEU A 187 22.47 25.00 -2.21
CA LEU A 187 22.08 25.85 -3.34
C LEU A 187 20.69 26.46 -3.14
N ILE A 188 19.75 25.70 -2.57
CA ILE A 188 18.40 26.20 -2.28
C ILE A 188 18.46 27.30 -1.23
N ARG A 189 19.23 27.10 -0.15
CA ARG A 189 19.43 28.12 0.89
C ARG A 189 20.07 29.40 0.35
N GLU A 190 21.05 29.28 -0.55
CA GLU A 190 21.65 30.44 -1.23
C GLU A 190 20.62 31.18 -2.08
N LEU A 191 19.84 30.44 -2.88
CA LEU A 191 18.83 31.02 -3.75
C LEU A 191 17.70 31.69 -2.96
N GLU A 192 17.30 31.13 -1.83
CA GLU A 192 16.31 31.75 -0.95
C GLU A 192 16.85 33.00 -0.28
N SER A 193 18.10 32.96 0.21
CA SER A 193 18.77 34.15 0.75
C SER A 193 18.81 35.27 -0.29
N PHE A 194 19.04 34.92 -1.56
CA PHE A 194 18.98 35.85 -2.68
C PHE A 194 17.58 36.44 -2.85
N VAL A 195 16.54 35.60 -2.94
CA VAL A 195 15.14 36.03 -3.09
C VAL A 195 14.69 36.92 -1.91
N ASP A 196 15.15 36.63 -0.69
CA ASP A 196 14.75 37.32 0.54
C ASP A 196 15.50 38.65 0.78
N GLY A 197 16.44 39.02 -0.08
CA GLY A 197 17.15 40.30 0.06
C GLY A 197 18.47 40.24 0.84
N TYR A 198 18.93 39.06 1.27
CA TYR A 198 20.17 38.92 2.03
C TYR A 198 21.41 39.06 1.13
N ALA A 199 22.51 39.46 1.75
CA ALA A 199 23.81 39.51 1.12
C ALA A 199 24.35 38.09 0.89
N LEU A 200 24.93 37.84 -0.29
CA LEU A 200 25.68 36.61 -0.58
C LEU A 200 27.15 37.00 -0.83
N PRO A 201 27.99 37.00 0.21
CA PRO A 201 29.40 37.43 0.09
C PRO A 201 30.16 36.60 -0.94
N GLY A 202 29.92 35.29 -0.99
CA GLY A 202 30.55 34.37 -1.93
C GLY A 202 30.21 34.60 -3.40
N ARG A 203 29.20 35.42 -3.70
CA ARG A 203 28.78 35.78 -5.07
C ARG A 203 28.88 37.28 -5.36
N GLY A 204 29.41 38.07 -4.43
CA GLY A 204 29.52 39.52 -4.55
C GLY A 204 28.17 40.25 -4.58
N ILE A 205 27.09 39.62 -4.12
CA ILE A 205 25.75 40.20 -4.13
C ILE A 205 25.54 40.95 -2.80
N ALA A 206 25.31 42.25 -2.89
CA ALA A 206 25.01 43.09 -1.74
C ALA A 206 23.55 42.86 -1.25
N GLY A 207 23.33 43.06 0.05
CA GLY A 207 22.01 42.88 0.64
C GLY A 207 22.04 43.13 2.14
N ARG A 208 20.94 42.77 2.82
CA ARG A 208 20.89 42.76 4.28
C ARG A 208 21.95 41.80 4.81
N PRO A 209 22.67 42.11 5.90
CA PRO A 209 23.53 41.11 6.55
C PRO A 209 22.71 39.85 6.80
N PRO A 210 23.29 38.65 6.64
CA PRO A 210 22.59 37.42 6.97
C PRO A 210 22.10 37.57 8.41
N GLY A 211 20.79 37.72 8.58
CA GLY A 211 20.20 37.75 9.91
C GLY A 211 20.41 36.38 10.53
N ASP A 212 20.33 36.30 11.85
CA ASP A 212 20.05 35.04 12.53
C ASP A 212 18.68 34.55 12.04
N ALA A 213 18.66 33.93 10.86
CA ALA A 213 17.48 33.33 10.29
C ALA A 213 17.13 32.21 11.25
N VAL A 214 16.14 32.47 12.12
CA VAL A 214 15.53 31.46 12.97
C VAL A 214 15.33 30.23 12.09
N THR A 215 15.92 29.09 12.47
CA THR A 215 15.80 27.79 11.78
C THR A 215 14.36 27.28 11.91
N ALA A 216 13.45 28.01 11.29
CA ALA A 216 12.06 27.69 11.12
C ALA A 216 11.90 27.18 9.69
N TRP A 217 11.59 25.90 9.58
CA TRP A 217 11.23 25.25 8.35
C TRP A 217 9.74 25.47 8.09
N SER A 218 9.34 25.65 6.85
CA SER A 218 7.91 25.81 6.51
C SER A 218 7.23 24.48 6.23
N ASN A 219 7.97 23.47 5.77
CA ASN A 219 7.46 22.12 5.53
C ASN A 219 8.62 21.11 5.59
N ALA A 220 8.35 19.83 5.38
CA ALA A 220 9.34 18.78 5.20
C ALA A 220 8.85 17.78 4.17
N ARG A 221 9.77 17.32 3.30
CA ARG A 221 9.55 16.18 2.43
C ARG A 221 9.73 14.92 3.25
N ILE A 222 8.65 14.20 3.51
CA ILE A 222 8.65 12.97 4.31
C ILE A 222 8.34 11.80 3.39
N TYR A 223 9.11 10.73 3.50
CA TYR A 223 8.83 9.47 2.82
C TYR A 223 8.80 8.33 3.82
N ALA A 224 7.76 7.50 3.74
CA ALA A 224 7.71 6.23 4.44
C ALA A 224 8.75 5.26 3.87
N ALA A 225 9.30 4.38 4.69
CA ALA A 225 10.25 3.37 4.23
C ALA A 225 9.55 2.31 3.35
N ARG A 226 8.27 2.03 3.63
CA ARG A 226 7.44 1.07 2.89
C ARG A 226 6.00 1.56 2.75
N ILE A 227 5.32 1.13 1.69
CA ILE A 227 3.92 1.53 1.43
C ILE A 227 2.97 1.07 2.54
N GLU A 228 3.27 -0.06 3.19
CA GLU A 228 2.48 -0.58 4.30
C GLU A 228 2.58 0.28 5.57
N GLU A 229 3.65 1.08 5.69
CA GLU A 229 3.91 1.94 6.85
C GLU A 229 3.32 3.35 6.70
N VAL A 230 2.95 3.76 5.48
CA VAL A 230 2.37 5.08 5.18
C VAL A 230 1.22 5.40 6.15
N ALA A 231 0.25 4.49 6.29
CA ALA A 231 -0.90 4.70 7.18
C ALA A 231 -0.51 4.85 8.66
N ALA A 232 0.49 4.09 9.13
CA ALA A 232 0.96 4.18 10.51
C ALA A 232 1.74 5.49 10.76
N VAL A 233 2.55 5.91 9.79
CA VAL A 233 3.29 7.17 9.85
C VAL A 233 2.34 8.37 9.79
N THR A 234 1.33 8.35 8.91
CA THR A 234 0.28 9.38 8.85
C THR A 234 -0.43 9.52 10.19
N ALA A 235 -0.87 8.41 10.81
CA ALA A 235 -1.50 8.45 12.13
C ALA A 235 -0.56 8.97 13.24
N ALA A 236 0.73 8.64 13.18
CA ALA A 236 1.72 9.15 14.13
C ALA A 236 1.95 10.67 13.95
N LEU A 237 1.98 11.17 12.72
CA LEU A 237 2.07 12.60 12.42
C LEU A 237 0.82 13.36 12.87
N GLU A 238 -0.37 12.77 12.69
CA GLU A 238 -1.63 13.30 13.22
C GLU A 238 -1.61 13.39 14.76
N ALA A 239 -1.10 12.35 15.43
CA ALA A 239 -0.96 12.34 16.89
C ALA A 239 0.00 13.43 17.41
N LEU A 240 1.00 13.80 16.61
CA LEU A 240 1.89 14.94 16.87
C LEU A 240 1.24 16.31 16.56
N GLY A 241 0.00 16.31 16.08
CA GLY A 241 -0.75 17.52 15.75
C GLY A 241 -0.36 18.15 14.42
N HIS A 242 0.15 17.34 13.48
CA HIS A 242 0.30 17.73 12.08
C HIS A 242 -0.92 17.27 11.28
N HIS A 243 -1.18 17.89 10.14
CA HIS A 243 -2.23 17.47 9.21
C HIS A 243 -1.57 16.89 7.96
N PRO A 244 -1.10 15.63 8.00
CA PRO A 244 -0.51 14.99 6.83
C PRO A 244 -1.55 14.80 5.72
N GLU A 245 -1.26 15.34 4.54
CA GLU A 245 -1.90 15.00 3.28
C GLU A 245 -1.02 13.96 2.58
N ALA A 246 -1.38 12.69 2.70
CA ALA A 246 -0.91 11.66 1.79
C ALA A 246 -1.83 11.60 0.58
N ASP A 247 -1.34 11.14 -0.57
CA ASP A 247 -2.14 10.88 -1.78
C ASP A 247 -3.01 9.61 -1.56
N ASP A 248 -3.84 9.65 -0.52
CA ASP A 248 -4.47 8.54 0.20
C ASP A 248 -5.63 7.89 -0.57
N ALA A 249 -6.19 8.59 -1.56
CA ALA A 249 -7.40 8.14 -2.25
C ALA A 249 -7.21 6.85 -3.06
N ASP A 250 -6.00 6.62 -3.56
CA ASP A 250 -5.67 5.48 -4.43
C ASP A 250 -5.01 4.32 -3.67
N VAL A 251 -4.15 4.62 -2.69
CA VAL A 251 -3.38 3.59 -1.95
C VAL A 251 -4.26 2.84 -0.96
N GLY A 252 -5.15 3.54 -0.24
CA GLY A 252 -6.12 2.91 0.65
C GLY A 252 -7.13 2.03 -0.10
N PHE A 253 -7.55 2.46 -1.30
CA PHE A 253 -8.42 1.66 -2.16
C PHE A 253 -7.72 0.40 -2.67
N ALA A 254 -6.49 0.50 -3.16
CA ALA A 254 -5.71 -0.65 -3.62
C ALA A 254 -5.45 -1.67 -2.49
N LEU A 255 -5.10 -1.21 -1.29
CA LEU A 255 -4.86 -2.09 -0.13
C LEU A 255 -6.14 -2.73 0.41
N SER A 256 -7.27 -2.01 0.38
CA SER A 256 -8.57 -2.57 0.78
C SER A 256 -9.07 -3.61 -0.23
N LEU A 257 -8.82 -3.41 -1.52
CA LEU A 257 -9.14 -4.37 -2.57
C LEU A 257 -8.30 -5.64 -2.45
N ASP A 258 -7.00 -5.53 -2.20
CA ASP A 258 -6.15 -6.71 -1.98
C ASP A 258 -6.54 -7.45 -0.68
N ARG A 259 -6.88 -6.73 0.39
CA ARG A 259 -7.37 -7.36 1.63
C ARG A 259 -8.69 -8.09 1.42
N ALA A 260 -9.63 -7.50 0.68
CA ALA A 260 -10.89 -8.13 0.32
C ALA A 260 -10.68 -9.36 -0.57
N ALA A 261 -9.81 -9.27 -1.58
CA ALA A 261 -9.45 -10.38 -2.44
C ALA A 261 -8.79 -11.53 -1.65
N ARG A 262 -7.88 -11.21 -0.72
CA ARG A 262 -7.26 -12.19 0.19
C ARG A 262 -8.30 -12.89 1.05
N LEU A 263 -9.26 -12.15 1.60
CA LEU A 263 -10.34 -12.71 2.42
C LEU A 263 -11.22 -13.66 1.60
N LEU A 264 -11.58 -13.28 0.38
CA LEU A 264 -12.42 -14.11 -0.49
C LEU A 264 -11.70 -15.41 -0.86
N VAL A 265 -10.41 -15.34 -1.21
CA VAL A 265 -9.58 -16.53 -1.47
C VAL A 265 -9.50 -17.42 -0.23
N ALA A 266 -9.27 -16.83 0.96
CA ALA A 266 -9.14 -17.58 2.20
C ALA A 266 -10.44 -18.30 2.59
N VAL A 267 -11.59 -17.62 2.48
CA VAL A 267 -12.91 -18.20 2.78
C VAL A 267 -13.27 -19.29 1.78
N ALA A 268 -13.06 -19.06 0.49
CA ALA A 268 -13.28 -20.07 -0.55
C ALA A 268 -12.36 -21.28 -0.33
N GLY A 269 -11.09 -21.05 0.01
CA GLY A 269 -10.12 -22.09 0.35
C GLY A 269 -10.52 -22.91 1.57
N ALA A 270 -10.98 -22.27 2.64
CA ALA A 270 -11.46 -22.95 3.83
C ALA A 270 -12.70 -23.81 3.55
N ALA A 271 -13.68 -23.26 2.81
CA ALA A 271 -14.91 -23.99 2.46
C ALA A 271 -14.63 -25.20 1.56
N LEU A 272 -13.82 -25.03 0.51
CA LEU A 272 -13.44 -26.11 -0.40
C LEU A 272 -12.55 -27.15 0.28
N GLY A 273 -11.62 -26.71 1.15
CA GLY A 273 -10.79 -27.59 1.96
C GLY A 273 -11.61 -28.44 2.93
N ALA A 274 -12.60 -27.85 3.62
CA ALA A 274 -13.52 -28.58 4.48
C ALA A 274 -14.35 -29.62 3.68
N GLY A 275 -14.82 -29.25 2.49
CA GLY A 275 -15.52 -30.17 1.59
C GLY A 275 -14.66 -31.36 1.15
N ALA A 276 -13.39 -31.11 0.78
CA ALA A 276 -12.46 -32.16 0.42
C ALA A 276 -12.17 -33.12 1.60
N LEU A 277 -11.99 -32.58 2.81
CA LEU A 277 -11.81 -33.38 4.02
C LEU A 277 -13.04 -34.25 4.34
N MET A 278 -14.25 -33.70 4.20
CA MET A 278 -15.49 -34.47 4.38
C MET A 278 -15.65 -35.58 3.33
N SER A 279 -15.29 -35.30 2.07
CA SER A 279 -15.30 -36.32 1.00
C SER A 279 -14.29 -37.44 1.26
N LEU A 280 -13.08 -37.08 1.70
CA LEU A 280 -12.06 -38.04 2.10
C LEU A 280 -12.51 -38.88 3.30
N TRP A 281 -13.13 -38.25 4.30
CA TRP A 281 -13.69 -38.93 5.46
C TRP A 281 -14.77 -39.94 5.06
N SER A 282 -15.70 -39.52 4.18
CA SER A 282 -16.78 -40.37 3.66
C SER A 282 -16.24 -41.57 2.90
N THR A 283 -15.28 -41.36 1.99
CA THR A 283 -14.69 -42.43 1.17
C THR A 283 -13.84 -43.38 2.00
N LEU A 284 -13.05 -42.91 2.96
CA LEU A 284 -12.33 -43.77 3.91
C LEU A 284 -13.31 -44.58 4.78
N GLY A 285 -14.36 -43.94 5.30
CA GLY A 285 -15.40 -44.59 6.08
C GLY A 285 -16.06 -45.75 5.31
N LEU A 286 -16.53 -45.49 4.09
CA LEU A 286 -17.17 -46.47 3.22
C LEU A 286 -16.25 -47.65 2.87
N ASN A 287 -14.94 -47.43 2.76
CA ASN A 287 -13.98 -48.49 2.45
C ASN A 287 -13.58 -49.31 3.69
N LEU A 288 -13.50 -48.69 4.87
CA LEU A 288 -13.07 -49.34 6.11
C LEU A 288 -14.20 -50.07 6.83
N LEU A 289 -15.43 -49.54 6.80
CA LEU A 289 -16.60 -50.12 7.50
C LEU A 289 -16.88 -51.58 7.10
N PRO A 290 -16.90 -51.96 5.81
CA PRO A 290 -17.12 -53.35 5.40
C PRO A 290 -15.93 -54.26 5.74
N GLN A 291 -14.70 -53.71 5.82
CA GLN A 291 -13.49 -54.47 6.10
C GLN A 291 -13.30 -54.79 7.59
N ARG A 292 -14.08 -54.18 8.49
CA ARG A 292 -14.02 -54.47 9.94
C ARG A 292 -14.21 -55.96 10.25
N ARG A 293 -15.07 -56.66 9.52
CA ARG A 293 -15.31 -58.10 9.69
C ARG A 293 -14.10 -58.93 9.27
N HIS A 294 -13.47 -58.58 8.16
CA HIS A 294 -12.26 -59.25 7.67
C HIS A 294 -11.05 -59.00 8.57
N LEU A 295 -10.89 -57.79 9.09
CA LEU A 295 -9.85 -57.46 10.08
C LEU A 295 -10.07 -58.17 11.41
N ALA A 296 -11.33 -58.31 11.86
CA ALA A 296 -11.66 -59.08 13.06
C ALA A 296 -11.32 -60.57 12.89
N LEU A 297 -11.61 -61.15 11.73
CA LEU A 297 -11.24 -62.54 11.40
C LEU A 297 -9.72 -62.71 11.30
N LEU A 298 -8.99 -61.79 10.68
CA LEU A 298 -7.52 -61.82 10.66
C LEU A 298 -6.94 -61.70 12.07
N ARG A 299 -7.51 -60.86 12.95
CA ARG A 299 -7.14 -60.80 14.37
C ARG A 299 -7.42 -62.12 15.09
N LEU A 300 -8.51 -62.79 14.77
CA LEU A 300 -8.92 -64.04 15.41
C LEU A 300 -8.06 -65.23 14.93
N MET A 301 -7.69 -65.26 13.65
CA MET A 301 -6.73 -66.23 13.09
C MET A 301 -5.30 -65.97 13.58
N ALA A 302 -4.86 -64.70 13.62
CA ALA A 302 -3.56 -64.34 14.19
C ALA A 302 -3.45 -64.70 15.67
N ARG A 303 -4.55 -64.58 16.43
CA ARG A 303 -4.61 -65.00 17.84
C ARG A 303 -4.64 -66.53 18.02
N ARG A 304 -5.11 -67.29 17.03
CA ARG A 304 -5.02 -68.77 16.98
C ARG A 304 -3.67 -69.29 16.52
N GLY A 305 -2.90 -68.50 15.76
CA GLY A 305 -1.50 -68.80 15.42
C GLY A 305 -0.48 -68.35 16.48
N ALA A 306 -0.91 -67.59 17.49
CA ALA A 306 -0.06 -67.06 18.55
C ALA A 306 -0.03 -67.94 19.82
N THR A 307 0.02 -69.27 19.68
CA THR A 307 0.46 -70.17 20.76
C THR A 307 1.97 -70.41 20.76
N SER A 308 2.74 -69.75 19.89
CA SER A 308 4.21 -69.73 19.99
C SER A 308 4.82 -68.41 19.50
N ALA A 309 4.60 -67.33 20.24
CA ALA A 309 5.58 -66.24 20.49
C ALA A 309 4.89 -65.02 21.14
N PRO A 310 5.40 -64.49 22.26
CA PRO A 310 4.91 -63.24 22.83
C PRO A 310 5.46 -62.07 21.99
N MET A 311 4.66 -61.54 21.07
CA MET A 311 4.91 -60.23 20.48
C MET A 311 4.03 -59.21 21.21
N SER A 312 4.66 -58.43 22.07
CA SER A 312 4.06 -57.37 22.88
C SER A 312 3.16 -56.44 22.05
N PRO A 313 2.00 -56.02 22.56
CA PRO A 313 1.20 -54.97 21.92
C PRO A 313 1.93 -53.62 21.99
N PRO A 314 1.92 -52.79 20.92
CA PRO A 314 2.27 -51.39 21.10
C PRO A 314 1.19 -50.73 21.97
N MET A 315 1.63 -50.14 23.07
CA MET A 315 0.86 -49.22 23.91
C MET A 315 0.08 -48.21 23.05
N PRO A 316 -1.22 -47.99 23.27
CA PRO A 316 -1.86 -46.75 22.92
C PRO A 316 -1.55 -45.70 23.98
N SER A 317 -0.61 -44.79 23.70
CA SER A 317 -0.47 -43.55 24.47
C SER A 317 -1.46 -42.51 23.96
N ALA A 318 -2.16 -41.91 24.93
CA ALA A 318 -2.90 -40.65 24.91
C ALA A 318 -4.38 -40.67 24.45
N PRO A 319 -5.33 -40.50 25.40
CA PRO A 319 -6.66 -40.00 25.13
C PRO A 319 -6.62 -38.47 24.98
N VAL A 320 -7.01 -37.94 23.83
CA VAL A 320 -7.46 -36.54 23.74
C VAL A 320 -8.98 -36.57 23.85
N SER A 321 -9.45 -36.34 25.06
CA SER A 321 -10.78 -35.85 25.36
C SER A 321 -10.91 -34.42 24.83
N ALA A 322 -11.80 -34.18 23.86
CA ALA A 322 -12.57 -32.93 23.77
C ALA A 322 -13.70 -33.08 22.74
N GLY A 323 -14.91 -33.25 23.26
CA GLY A 323 -16.15 -32.63 22.75
C GLY A 323 -16.56 -32.87 21.30
N CYS A 324 -17.55 -33.75 21.09
CA CYS A 324 -18.79 -33.40 20.39
C CYS A 324 -19.77 -34.57 20.44
N CYS A 325 -20.46 -34.70 21.57
CA CYS A 325 -21.77 -35.37 21.62
C CYS A 325 -22.80 -34.46 20.94
N TRP A 326 -23.04 -34.65 19.65
CA TRP A 326 -24.29 -34.20 19.02
C TRP A 326 -25.28 -35.36 19.06
N ARG A 327 -26.13 -35.33 20.09
CA ARG A 327 -27.27 -36.24 20.26
C ARG A 327 -28.51 -35.46 19.81
N SER A 328 -29.02 -35.75 18.63
CA SER A 328 -30.39 -35.39 18.25
C SER A 328 -31.38 -36.33 18.93
N PRO A 329 -32.57 -35.83 19.32
CA PRO A 329 -33.77 -36.63 19.26
C PRO A 329 -34.80 -36.02 18.30
N ALA A 330 -35.53 -36.91 17.65
CA ALA A 330 -36.53 -36.62 16.64
C ALA A 330 -37.87 -36.14 17.24
N SER A 331 -38.49 -35.21 16.51
CA SER A 331 -39.94 -35.04 16.24
C SER A 331 -41.00 -35.44 17.27
N SER A 332 -41.83 -34.48 17.68
CA SER A 332 -43.30 -34.60 17.61
C SER A 332 -44.04 -33.28 17.90
N ALA A 333 -44.96 -32.93 16.98
CA ALA A 333 -46.27 -32.29 17.18
C ALA A 333 -46.41 -30.79 17.59
N LEU A 334 -47.01 -30.03 16.66
CA LEU A 334 -47.85 -28.82 16.83
C LEU A 334 -49.34 -29.25 17.00
N PRO A 335 -50.35 -28.34 17.17
CA PRO A 335 -50.57 -27.22 18.11
C PRO A 335 -52.00 -27.37 18.76
N PRO A 336 -52.72 -26.37 19.38
CA PRO A 336 -53.16 -25.08 18.78
C PRO A 336 -53.25 -23.83 19.72
N ALA A 337 -53.33 -22.66 19.06
CA ALA A 337 -54.06 -21.40 19.36
C ALA A 337 -54.26 -20.89 20.82
N SER A 338 -53.88 -19.62 21.09
CA SER A 338 -54.83 -18.48 21.15
C SER A 338 -54.26 -17.17 21.77
N THR A 339 -54.55 -16.05 21.08
CA THR A 339 -54.87 -14.67 21.54
C THR A 339 -53.92 -13.73 22.31
N ARG A 340 -53.75 -12.54 21.69
CA ARG A 340 -53.69 -11.14 22.23
C ARG A 340 -52.40 -10.74 22.98
N CYS A 341 -51.88 -9.50 22.93
CA CYS A 341 -52.37 -8.23 22.41
C CYS A 341 -51.21 -7.20 22.32
N CYS A 342 -51.31 -6.30 21.33
CA CYS A 342 -51.05 -4.84 21.38
C CYS A 342 -49.65 -4.19 21.45
N ARG A 343 -49.53 -3.21 20.52
CA ARG A 343 -48.84 -1.90 20.52
C ARG A 343 -47.33 -1.87 20.22
N ALA A 344 -46.78 -0.89 19.50
CA ALA A 344 -47.29 0.17 18.62
C ALA A 344 -46.08 0.78 17.89
N ARG A 345 -46.21 1.11 16.59
CA ARG A 345 -45.33 2.06 15.89
C ARG A 345 -45.70 3.49 16.28
N PRO A 346 -44.79 4.46 16.08
CA PRO A 346 -45.24 5.68 15.45
C PRO A 346 -44.36 6.13 14.28
N ARG A 347 -45.02 6.81 13.34
CA ARG A 347 -44.50 7.52 12.17
C ARG A 347 -44.85 9.01 12.39
N MET A 348 -43.86 9.89 12.18
CA MET A 348 -43.92 11.31 11.76
C MET A 348 -45.08 12.24 12.19
N ALA A 349 -44.74 13.42 12.73
CA ALA A 349 -45.24 14.72 12.24
C ALA A 349 -44.46 15.94 12.83
N ALA A 350 -44.03 16.84 11.93
CA ALA A 350 -43.87 18.31 11.97
C ALA A 350 -43.17 19.03 13.16
N PRO A 351 -42.53 20.19 12.90
CA PRO A 351 -43.27 21.45 13.08
C PRO A 351 -43.01 22.56 12.03
N SER A 352 -43.83 23.60 12.17
CA SER A 352 -44.14 24.74 11.31
C SER A 352 -43.20 25.96 11.44
N ALA A 353 -43.05 26.66 10.30
CA ALA A 353 -43.07 28.11 10.05
C ALA A 353 -42.45 29.13 11.04
N GLY A 354 -41.54 29.96 10.50
CA GLY A 354 -41.12 31.28 11.01
C GLY A 354 -39.95 31.86 10.20
N SER A 355 -40.22 32.91 9.42
CA SER A 355 -39.39 33.59 8.39
C SER A 355 -38.35 34.60 8.96
N PRO A 356 -37.73 35.52 8.17
CA PRO A 356 -36.89 35.35 6.97
C PRO A 356 -35.52 36.10 7.08
N SER A 357 -34.53 35.77 6.24
CA SER A 357 -33.54 36.78 5.80
C SER A 357 -33.06 36.48 4.38
N ALA A 358 -33.28 37.43 3.48
CA ALA A 358 -32.88 37.40 2.09
C ALA A 358 -32.10 38.68 1.79
N SER A 359 -30.86 38.54 1.32
CA SER A 359 -30.14 39.58 0.60
C SER A 359 -29.09 38.94 -0.31
N SER A 360 -29.43 38.78 -1.59
CA SER A 360 -28.47 38.52 -2.68
C SER A 360 -29.08 39.02 -4.00
N PRO A 361 -28.34 39.76 -4.84
CA PRO A 361 -28.86 40.54 -5.97
C PRO A 361 -29.00 39.72 -7.27
N PRO A 362 -29.72 40.23 -8.30
CA PRO A 362 -30.12 39.44 -9.46
C PRO A 362 -29.01 39.24 -10.50
N ARG A 363 -28.94 38.02 -11.03
CA ARG A 363 -28.15 37.63 -12.21
C ARG A 363 -28.83 38.12 -13.50
N ARG A 364 -28.03 38.71 -14.40
CA ARG A 364 -28.42 39.08 -15.78
C ARG A 364 -28.68 37.83 -16.64
N PRO A 365 -29.63 37.86 -17.60
CA PRO A 365 -29.78 36.81 -18.62
C PRO A 365 -28.79 37.00 -19.79
N PRO A 366 -28.42 35.92 -20.52
CA PRO A 366 -27.54 35.99 -21.69
C PRO A 366 -28.30 36.43 -22.96
N PRO A 367 -27.65 37.10 -23.93
CA PRO A 367 -28.26 37.38 -25.22
C PRO A 367 -28.16 36.17 -26.16
N CYS A 368 -29.30 35.75 -26.71
CA CYS A 368 -29.38 34.88 -27.88
C CYS A 368 -28.95 35.66 -29.13
N SER A 369 -27.91 35.17 -29.80
CA SER A 369 -27.48 35.57 -31.13
C SER A 369 -28.40 35.02 -32.21
N ARG A 370 -28.98 35.91 -33.02
CA ARG A 370 -29.40 35.62 -34.40
C ARG A 370 -28.54 36.49 -35.32
N CYS A 371 -27.64 35.85 -36.04
CA CYS A 371 -27.34 36.00 -37.47
C CYS A 371 -26.42 34.85 -37.86
#